data_AF-A0A9X1MI03-F1
#
_entry.id   AF-A0A9X1MI03-F1
#
_cell.length_a   1.000
_cell.length_b   1.000
_cell.length_c   1.000
_cell.angle_alpha   90.00
_cell.angle_beta   90.00
_cell.angle_gamma   90.00
#
_symmetry.space_group_name_H-M   'P 1'
#
loop_
_entity.id
_entity.type
_entity.pdbx_description
1 polymer ?
#
loop_
_entity_poly.entity_id
_entity_poly.type
_entity_poly.pdbx_seq_one_letter_code
_entity_poly.pdbx_strand_id
1 'polypeptide(L)'
;MPDNASVANVNTYLVRTVSTMPSTDPDYGQWWGTEAGQSFYREIAERVGRPIAYNINRQYGVSYEAADVANTAFTMLHQEFISAYIQRSEDPWAYLSTVLKREMISEIGGYFRTELTEAALYEGSTAVPVRPAATVAEAAELTAAALAQAAPAFPLPILQEAVFYFAERGHQRLSHLYTEATNDPELTSMGLVREEILAIANAVLGSRPDNELNSLMAAYLMDPAFDPKSSIRHRRALKKFATRIAKSHHQEMRQLVG
;
A
#
# COMPACT_ATOMS: atom_id res chain seq x y z
N MET A 1 -19.13 -29.12 -8.16
CA MET A 1 -17.82 -28.99 -8.82
C MET A 1 -18.07 -28.53 -10.23
N PRO A 2 -17.53 -27.39 -10.68
CA PRO A 2 -17.68 -26.97 -12.07
C PRO A 2 -17.02 -28.02 -12.99
N ASP A 3 -17.63 -28.24 -14.16
CA ASP A 3 -17.18 -29.20 -15.16
C ASP A 3 -15.78 -28.81 -15.68
N ASN A 4 -14.80 -29.72 -15.59
CA ASN A 4 -13.42 -29.46 -16.00
C ASN A 4 -13.30 -29.07 -17.48
N ALA A 5 -14.24 -29.51 -18.34
CA ALA A 5 -14.29 -29.10 -19.74
C ALA A 5 -14.67 -27.61 -19.89
N SER A 6 -15.53 -27.09 -19.01
CA SER A 6 -15.94 -25.68 -19.02
C SER A 6 -14.80 -24.74 -18.61
N VAL A 7 -13.97 -25.15 -17.64
CA VAL A 7 -12.81 -24.38 -17.15
C VAL A 7 -11.69 -24.33 -18.19
N ALA A 8 -11.42 -25.45 -18.86
CA ALA A 8 -10.43 -25.52 -19.94
C ALA A 8 -10.82 -24.62 -21.13
N ASN A 9 -12.10 -24.64 -21.54
CA ASN A 9 -12.61 -23.80 -22.63
C ASN A 9 -12.49 -22.30 -22.33
N VAL A 10 -12.73 -21.93 -21.08
CA VAL A 10 -12.62 -20.56 -20.57
C VAL A 10 -11.17 -20.04 -20.57
N ASN A 11 -10.22 -20.84 -20.09
CA ASN A 11 -8.82 -20.43 -20.05
C ASN A 11 -8.25 -20.33 -21.48
N THR A 12 -8.67 -21.25 -22.35
CA THR A 12 -8.33 -21.24 -23.78
C THR A 12 -8.84 -19.97 -24.47
N TYR A 13 -10.03 -19.48 -24.12
CA TYR A 13 -10.59 -18.25 -24.68
C TYR A 13 -9.70 -17.02 -24.40
N LEU A 14 -9.26 -16.82 -23.15
CA LEU A 14 -8.40 -15.67 -22.79
C LEU A 14 -7.06 -15.73 -23.52
N VAL A 15 -6.38 -16.88 -23.49
CA VAL A 15 -5.08 -17.05 -24.14
C VAL A 15 -5.19 -16.81 -25.65
N ARG A 16 -6.20 -17.41 -26.30
CA ARG A 16 -6.44 -17.22 -27.74
C ARG A 16 -6.70 -15.77 -28.09
N THR A 17 -7.54 -15.09 -27.31
CA THR A 17 -7.91 -13.70 -27.56
C THR A 17 -6.69 -12.78 -27.44
N VAL A 18 -5.90 -12.95 -26.37
CA VAL A 18 -4.67 -12.18 -26.16
C VAL A 18 -3.63 -12.47 -27.24
N SER A 19 -3.52 -13.70 -27.75
CA SER A 19 -2.58 -14.03 -28.85
C SER A 19 -2.94 -13.39 -30.19
N THR A 20 -4.20 -12.98 -30.39
CA THR A 20 -4.66 -12.33 -31.63
C THR A 20 -4.62 -10.80 -31.55
N MET A 21 -4.30 -10.26 -30.38
CA MET A 21 -4.23 -8.81 -30.17
C MET A 21 -2.92 -8.27 -30.74
N PRO A 22 -2.97 -7.19 -31.56
CA PRO A 22 -1.76 -6.50 -32.00
C PRO A 22 -0.97 -5.97 -30.79
N SER A 23 0.34 -5.77 -30.91
CA SER A 23 1.18 -5.23 -29.83
C SER A 23 1.65 -3.79 -30.08
N THR A 24 1.26 -3.20 -31.21
CA THR A 24 1.72 -1.88 -31.66
C THR A 24 0.56 -0.96 -31.95
N ASP A 25 0.72 0.32 -31.62
CA ASP A 25 -0.22 1.36 -32.06
C ASP A 25 -0.03 1.69 -33.55
N PRO A 26 -1.11 2.01 -34.29
CA PRO A 26 -2.50 2.19 -33.81
C PRO A 26 -3.34 0.91 -33.81
N ASP A 27 -2.81 -0.20 -34.33
CA ASP A 27 -3.55 -1.46 -34.53
C ASP A 27 -4.12 -2.01 -33.22
N TYR A 28 -3.39 -1.84 -32.11
CA TYR A 28 -3.85 -2.17 -30.76
C TYR A 28 -5.20 -1.50 -30.44
N GLY A 29 -5.26 -0.18 -30.54
CA GLY A 29 -6.48 0.59 -30.26
C GLY A 29 -7.62 0.24 -31.20
N GLN A 30 -7.34 0.01 -32.49
CA GLN A 30 -8.35 -0.38 -33.48
C GLN A 30 -8.93 -1.77 -33.20
N TRP A 31 -8.11 -2.71 -32.73
CA TRP A 31 -8.56 -4.06 -32.39
C TRP A 31 -9.67 -4.06 -31.33
N TRP A 32 -9.58 -3.19 -30.33
CA TRP A 32 -10.63 -3.04 -29.31
C TRP A 32 -11.97 -2.54 -29.86
N GLY A 33 -11.96 -1.85 -31.00
CA GLY A 33 -13.16 -1.43 -31.72
C GLY A 33 -13.87 -2.56 -32.47
N THR A 34 -13.22 -3.71 -32.67
CA THR A 34 -13.81 -4.87 -33.35
C THR A 34 -14.82 -5.61 -32.46
N GLU A 35 -15.66 -6.46 -33.06
CA GLU A 35 -16.60 -7.31 -32.32
C GLU A 35 -15.88 -8.22 -31.30
N ALA A 36 -14.71 -8.75 -31.66
CA ALA A 36 -13.89 -9.57 -30.78
C ALA A 36 -13.39 -8.77 -29.57
N GLY A 37 -12.88 -7.56 -29.79
CA GLY A 37 -12.43 -6.66 -28.74
C GLY A 37 -13.57 -6.26 -27.78
N GLN A 38 -14.73 -5.89 -28.31
CA GLN A 38 -15.91 -5.55 -27.50
C GLN A 38 -16.45 -6.74 -26.71
N SER A 39 -16.45 -7.94 -27.30
CA SER A 39 -16.83 -9.16 -26.59
C SER A 39 -15.87 -9.45 -25.44
N PHE A 40 -14.56 -9.32 -25.68
CA PHE A 40 -13.55 -9.56 -24.67
C PHE A 40 -13.61 -8.55 -23.52
N TYR A 41 -13.83 -7.27 -23.83
CA TYR A 41 -14.05 -6.22 -22.84
C TYR A 41 -15.20 -6.56 -21.88
N ARG A 42 -16.34 -7.02 -22.42
CA ARG A 42 -17.50 -7.45 -21.60
C ARG A 42 -17.16 -8.64 -20.72
N GLU A 43 -16.46 -9.64 -21.25
CA GLU A 43 -16.03 -10.81 -20.47
C GLU A 43 -15.13 -10.39 -19.30
N ILE A 44 -14.18 -9.47 -19.51
CA ILE A 44 -13.34 -8.93 -18.44
C ILE A 44 -14.22 -8.24 -17.38
N ALA A 45 -15.12 -7.35 -17.79
CA ALA A 45 -15.99 -6.62 -16.88
C ALA A 45 -16.86 -7.57 -16.02
N GLU A 46 -17.48 -8.58 -16.63
CA GLU A 46 -18.37 -9.49 -15.93
C GLU A 46 -17.62 -10.47 -15.02
N ARG A 47 -16.54 -11.06 -15.53
CA ARG A 47 -15.82 -12.15 -14.87
C ARG A 47 -14.87 -11.67 -13.79
N VAL A 48 -14.21 -10.54 -14.05
CA VAL A 48 -13.11 -10.03 -13.22
C VAL A 48 -13.46 -8.65 -12.64
N GLY A 49 -14.08 -7.79 -13.44
CA GLY A 49 -14.44 -6.42 -13.05
C GLY A 49 -15.38 -6.38 -11.85
N ARG A 50 -16.52 -7.08 -11.92
CA ARG A 50 -17.50 -7.12 -10.81
C ARG A 50 -16.89 -7.62 -9.48
N PRO A 51 -16.18 -8.77 -9.43
CA PRO A 51 -15.54 -9.22 -8.19
C PRO A 51 -14.48 -8.26 -7.66
N ILE A 52 -13.67 -7.65 -8.52
CA ILE A 52 -12.63 -6.70 -8.10
C ILE A 52 -13.26 -5.44 -7.52
N ALA A 53 -14.20 -4.82 -8.24
CA ALA A 53 -14.92 -3.64 -7.80
C ALA A 53 -15.61 -3.85 -6.45
N TYR A 54 -16.32 -4.97 -6.27
CA TYR A 54 -16.96 -5.32 -5.01
C TYR A 54 -15.94 -5.46 -3.86
N ASN A 55 -14.84 -6.19 -4.09
CA ASN A 55 -13.81 -6.39 -3.08
C ASN A 55 -13.12 -5.08 -2.69
N ILE A 56 -12.87 -4.21 -3.67
CA ILE A 56 -12.27 -2.91 -3.44
C ILE A 56 -13.20 -2.01 -2.64
N ASN A 57 -14.47 -1.92 -3.01
CA ASN A 57 -15.46 -1.14 -2.28
C ASN A 57 -15.57 -1.61 -0.82
N ARG A 58 -15.67 -2.92 -0.61
CA ARG A 58 -15.75 -3.52 0.73
C ARG A 58 -14.50 -3.23 1.58
N GLN A 59 -13.31 -3.21 0.99
CA GLN A 59 -12.04 -3.08 1.73
C GLN A 59 -11.57 -1.63 1.90
N TYR A 60 -11.88 -0.76 0.94
CA TYR A 60 -11.33 0.59 0.82
C TYR A 60 -12.39 1.69 0.74
N GLY A 61 -13.67 1.34 0.59
CA GLY A 61 -14.77 2.32 0.46
C GLY A 61 -14.87 3.00 -0.91
N VAL A 62 -13.96 2.70 -1.84
CA VAL A 62 -13.95 3.28 -3.19
C VAL A 62 -14.91 2.51 -4.09
N SER A 63 -15.80 3.22 -4.77
CA SER A 63 -16.70 2.61 -5.74
C SER A 63 -16.05 2.64 -7.12
N TYR A 64 -15.96 1.46 -7.75
CA TYR A 64 -15.63 1.31 -9.16
C TYR A 64 -16.76 0.59 -9.86
N GLU A 65 -16.98 0.90 -11.12
CA GLU A 65 -17.77 0.08 -12.00
C GLU A 65 -16.93 -1.08 -12.54
N ALA A 66 -17.62 -2.15 -12.96
CA ALA A 66 -16.96 -3.26 -13.63
C ALA A 66 -16.27 -2.82 -14.94
N ALA A 67 -16.78 -1.76 -15.57
CA ALA A 67 -16.21 -1.14 -16.76
C ALA A 67 -14.85 -0.49 -16.46
N ASP A 68 -14.67 0.15 -15.29
CA ASP A 68 -13.40 0.78 -14.93
C ASP A 68 -12.26 -0.24 -14.92
N VAL A 69 -12.51 -1.42 -14.33
CA VAL A 69 -11.54 -2.52 -14.30
C VAL A 69 -11.23 -3.04 -15.72
N ALA A 70 -12.20 -3.03 -16.63
CA ALA A 70 -12.00 -3.43 -18.02
C ALA A 70 -11.20 -2.36 -18.80
N ASN A 71 -11.39 -1.07 -18.50
CA ASN A 71 -10.56 0.02 -19.04
C ASN A 71 -9.10 -0.07 -18.55
N THR A 72 -8.88 -0.43 -17.29
CA THR A 72 -7.53 -0.72 -16.78
C THR A 72 -6.92 -1.91 -17.53
N ALA A 73 -7.71 -2.95 -17.83
CA ALA A 73 -7.23 -4.08 -18.64
C ALA A 73 -6.84 -3.68 -20.06
N PHE A 74 -7.60 -2.79 -20.72
CA PHE A 74 -7.22 -2.19 -22.00
C PHE A 74 -5.85 -1.51 -21.91
N THR A 75 -5.53 -0.80 -20.83
CA THR A 75 -4.23 -0.13 -20.72
C THR A 75 -3.10 -1.13 -20.42
N MET A 76 -3.37 -2.10 -19.54
CA MET A 76 -2.35 -3.05 -19.10
C MET A 76 -1.99 -4.10 -20.15
N LEU A 77 -2.96 -4.59 -20.93
CA LEU A 77 -2.71 -5.63 -21.93
C LEU A 77 -1.86 -5.15 -23.11
N HIS A 78 -1.69 -3.84 -23.27
CA HIS A 78 -0.73 -3.26 -24.20
C HIS A 78 0.72 -3.54 -23.78
N GLN A 79 0.98 -3.80 -22.49
CA GLN A 79 2.31 -4.08 -21.98
C GLN A 79 2.72 -5.51 -22.33
N GLU A 80 3.77 -5.67 -23.14
CA GLU A 80 4.20 -6.95 -23.71
C GLU A 80 4.37 -8.06 -22.67
N PHE A 81 4.90 -7.73 -21.49
CA PHE A 81 5.14 -8.72 -20.45
C PHE A 81 3.85 -9.31 -19.88
N ILE A 82 2.78 -8.53 -19.76
CA ILE A 82 1.50 -9.01 -19.21
C ILE A 82 0.90 -10.05 -20.14
N SER A 83 0.87 -9.76 -21.44
CA SER A 83 0.39 -10.68 -22.47
C SER A 83 1.23 -11.96 -22.52
N ALA A 84 2.56 -11.87 -22.39
CA ALA A 84 3.44 -13.03 -22.34
C ALA A 84 3.21 -13.92 -21.10
N TYR A 85 2.96 -13.33 -19.93
CA TYR A 85 2.69 -14.08 -18.71
C TYR A 85 1.30 -14.73 -18.71
N ILE A 86 0.28 -14.08 -19.28
CA ILE A 86 -1.06 -14.68 -19.47
C ILE A 86 -0.95 -15.99 -20.27
N GLN A 87 -0.18 -15.99 -21.35
CA GLN A 87 0.00 -17.16 -22.21
C GLN A 87 0.73 -18.34 -21.52
N ARG A 88 1.54 -18.06 -20.49
CA ARG A 88 2.34 -19.06 -19.75
C ARG A 88 1.72 -19.47 -18.41
N SER A 89 0.63 -18.81 -18.00
CA SER A 89 0.00 -19.05 -16.69
C SER A 89 -0.84 -20.33 -16.71
N GLU A 90 -0.77 -21.11 -15.62
CA GLU A 90 -1.67 -22.26 -15.41
C GLU A 90 -3.13 -21.80 -15.23
N ASP A 91 -3.34 -20.62 -14.64
CA ASP A 91 -4.64 -19.95 -14.53
C ASP A 91 -4.51 -18.52 -15.08
N PRO A 92 -4.74 -18.33 -16.40
CA PRO A 92 -4.63 -17.03 -17.05
C PRO A 92 -5.60 -15.98 -16.48
N TRP A 93 -6.82 -16.40 -16.10
CA TRP A 93 -7.83 -15.49 -15.56
C TRP A 93 -7.50 -15.06 -14.13
N ALA A 94 -7.02 -15.96 -13.28
CA ALA A 94 -6.56 -15.60 -11.94
C ALA A 94 -5.33 -14.68 -11.98
N TYR A 95 -4.41 -14.90 -12.93
CA TYR A 95 -3.27 -14.01 -13.14
C TYR A 95 -3.74 -12.60 -13.54
N LEU A 96 -4.58 -12.49 -14.58
CA LEU A 96 -5.13 -11.22 -15.04
C LEU A 96 -5.87 -10.50 -13.91
N SER A 97 -6.72 -11.22 -13.16
CA SER A 97 -7.43 -10.67 -12.00
C SER A 97 -6.50 -10.11 -10.92
N THR A 98 -5.40 -10.81 -10.64
CA THR A 98 -4.39 -10.37 -9.66
C THR A 98 -3.68 -9.09 -10.11
N VAL A 99 -3.30 -9.04 -11.39
CA VAL A 99 -2.64 -7.89 -12.01
C VAL A 99 -3.57 -6.67 -12.00
N LEU A 100 -4.80 -6.82 -12.47
CA LEU A 100 -5.80 -5.75 -12.48
C LEU A 100 -6.12 -5.26 -11.06
N LYS A 101 -6.33 -6.18 -10.11
CA LYS A 101 -6.60 -5.80 -8.72
C LYS A 101 -5.46 -4.98 -8.12
N ARG A 102 -4.21 -5.35 -8.40
CA ARG A 102 -3.03 -4.60 -7.93
C ARG A 102 -3.00 -3.21 -8.53
N GLU A 103 -3.29 -3.08 -9.82
CA GLU A 103 -3.31 -1.78 -10.51
C GLU A 103 -4.43 -0.88 -9.97
N MET A 104 -5.65 -1.41 -9.86
CA MET A 104 -6.77 -0.67 -9.26
C MET A 104 -6.43 -0.21 -7.83
N ILE A 105 -5.77 -1.04 -7.02
CA ILE A 105 -5.33 -0.63 -5.67
C ILE A 105 -4.24 0.46 -5.73
N SER A 106 -3.36 0.40 -6.73
CA SER A 106 -2.34 1.44 -6.97
C SER A 106 -3.00 2.77 -7.33
N GLU A 107 -3.99 2.75 -8.24
CA GLU A 107 -4.78 3.92 -8.64
C GLU A 107 -5.57 4.50 -7.47
N ILE A 108 -6.21 3.67 -6.64
CA ILE A 108 -6.81 4.10 -5.37
C ILE A 108 -5.77 4.78 -4.49
N GLY A 109 -4.56 4.21 -4.42
CA GLY A 109 -3.43 4.81 -3.73
C GLY A 109 -3.12 6.23 -4.23
N GLY A 110 -3.37 6.49 -5.52
CA GLY A 110 -3.36 7.79 -6.21
C GLY A 110 -4.58 8.67 -5.93
N TYR A 111 -5.82 8.15 -5.89
CA TYR A 111 -7.00 8.94 -5.51
C TYR A 111 -6.96 9.39 -4.05
N PHE A 112 -6.44 8.56 -3.13
CA PHE A 112 -6.10 8.98 -1.77
C PHE A 112 -4.89 9.94 -1.69
N ARG A 113 -4.18 10.17 -2.80
CA ARG A 113 -3.16 11.23 -2.96
C ARG A 113 -3.70 12.47 -3.71
N THR A 114 -4.90 12.39 -4.29
CA THR A 114 -5.43 13.37 -5.26
C THR A 114 -6.91 13.70 -4.99
N GLU A 115 -7.26 14.13 -3.78
CA GLU A 115 -8.32 15.13 -3.64
C GLU A 115 -7.68 16.53 -3.73
N LEU A 116 -7.31 16.88 -4.96
CA LEU A 116 -7.18 18.24 -5.44
C LEU A 116 -8.06 18.29 -6.69
N THR A 117 -9.38 18.31 -6.52
CA THR A 117 -10.29 18.64 -7.63
C THR A 117 -10.15 20.11 -7.97
N GLU A 118 -10.39 20.53 -9.22
CA GLU A 118 -10.32 21.93 -9.65
C GLU A 118 -11.25 22.88 -8.86
N ALA A 119 -12.21 22.36 -8.10
CA ALA A 119 -12.95 23.11 -7.09
C ALA A 119 -12.05 23.60 -5.92
N ALA A 120 -11.00 22.85 -5.56
CA ALA A 120 -9.99 23.22 -4.57
C ALA A 120 -9.04 24.32 -5.07
N LEU A 121 -8.93 24.55 -6.38
CA LEU A 121 -8.14 25.66 -6.92
C LEU A 121 -8.88 27.01 -6.84
N TYR A 122 -10.21 27.01 -6.63
CA TYR A 122 -11.01 28.25 -6.61
C TYR A 122 -11.76 28.55 -5.30
N GLU A 123 -11.89 27.61 -4.35
CA GLU A 123 -12.56 27.88 -3.05
C GLU A 123 -11.63 27.94 -1.82
N GLY A 124 -10.32 27.81 -1.99
CA GLY A 124 -9.34 27.83 -0.89
C GLY A 124 -8.73 29.18 -0.53
N SER A 125 -9.31 30.32 -0.91
CA SER A 125 -8.93 31.64 -0.35
C SER A 125 -9.62 31.87 0.99
N THR A 126 -9.45 30.93 1.91
CA THR A 126 -9.51 31.25 3.34
C THR A 126 -8.15 30.87 3.86
N ALA A 127 -7.38 31.88 4.27
CA ALA A 127 -6.06 31.76 4.85
C ALA A 127 -6.00 30.64 5.89
N VAL A 128 -5.60 29.43 5.46
CA VAL A 128 -5.01 28.46 6.38
C VAL A 128 -3.69 29.12 6.78
N PRO A 129 -3.47 29.42 8.07
CA PRO A 129 -2.18 29.96 8.48
C PRO A 129 -1.13 28.95 8.04
N VAL A 130 -0.18 29.39 7.21
CA VAL A 130 1.02 28.61 6.88
C VAL A 130 1.69 28.31 8.20
N ARG A 131 1.46 27.11 8.74
CA ARG A 131 2.10 26.68 9.97
C ARG A 131 3.55 26.35 9.60
N PRO A 132 4.52 26.80 10.40
CA PRO A 132 5.91 26.44 10.15
C PRO A 132 6.02 24.91 10.16
N ALA A 133 6.76 24.35 9.19
CA ALA A 133 7.13 22.94 9.20
C ALA A 133 7.81 22.62 10.54
N ALA A 134 7.51 21.44 11.10
CA ALA A 134 8.16 21.02 12.35
C ALA A 134 9.66 20.84 12.11
N THR A 135 10.47 21.14 13.12
CA THR A 135 11.85 20.66 13.16
C THR A 135 11.87 19.13 13.27
N VAL A 136 12.99 18.52 12.90
CA VAL A 136 13.18 17.06 13.05
C VAL A 136 13.02 16.62 14.51
N ALA A 137 13.49 17.44 15.46
CA ALA A 137 13.34 17.17 16.89
C ALA A 137 11.86 17.21 17.33
N GLU A 138 11.10 18.24 16.93
CA GLU A 138 9.66 18.33 17.23
C GLU A 138 8.88 17.17 16.60
N ALA A 139 9.18 16.83 15.34
CA ALA A 139 8.52 15.70 14.68
C ALA A 139 8.86 14.36 15.35
N ALA A 140 10.08 14.20 15.88
CA ALA A 140 10.48 13.03 16.66
C ALA A 140 9.70 12.93 17.98
N GLU A 141 9.56 14.04 18.71
CA GLU A 141 8.77 14.11 19.95
C GLU A 141 7.29 13.79 19.70
N LEU A 142 6.69 14.39 18.67
CA LEU A 142 5.30 14.12 18.28
C LEU A 142 5.10 12.66 17.86
N THR A 143 6.06 12.10 17.12
CA THR A 143 6.05 10.68 16.72
C THR A 143 6.13 9.77 17.94
N ALA A 144 7.05 10.02 18.88
CA ALA A 144 7.17 9.23 20.10
C ALA A 144 5.91 9.31 20.96
N ALA A 145 5.29 10.49 21.08
CA ALA A 145 4.03 10.67 21.78
C ALA A 145 2.89 9.86 21.13
N ALA A 146 2.79 9.85 19.80
CA ALA A 146 1.80 9.06 19.08
C ALA A 146 2.01 7.54 19.27
N LEU A 147 3.26 7.07 19.28
CA LEU A 147 3.58 5.67 19.57
C LEU A 147 3.24 5.29 21.00
N ALA A 148 3.57 6.13 21.98
CA ALA A 148 3.25 5.89 23.38
C ALA A 148 1.73 5.83 23.63
N GLN A 149 0.94 6.64 22.94
CA GLN A 149 -0.52 6.52 22.98
C GLN A 149 -1.03 5.18 22.42
N ALA A 150 -0.36 4.64 21.40
CA ALA A 150 -0.74 3.37 20.79
C ALA A 150 -0.29 2.14 21.60
N ALA A 151 0.80 2.26 22.37
CA ALA A 151 1.33 1.21 23.24
C ALA A 151 1.68 1.78 24.64
N PRO A 152 0.66 2.09 25.47
CA PRO A 152 0.87 2.81 26.73
C PRO A 152 1.65 2.02 27.79
N ALA A 153 1.75 0.70 27.64
CA ALA A 153 2.57 -0.15 28.50
C ALA A 153 4.07 -0.09 28.17
N PHE A 154 4.45 0.50 27.03
CA PHE A 154 5.84 0.60 26.60
C PHE A 154 6.47 1.91 27.14
N PRO A 155 7.68 1.88 27.71
CA PRO A 155 8.28 3.06 28.32
C PRO A 155 8.49 4.22 27.32
N LEU A 156 7.89 5.38 27.61
CA LEU A 156 8.03 6.59 26.78
C LEU A 156 9.49 7.03 26.58
N PRO A 157 10.38 7.03 27.60
CA PRO A 157 11.77 7.43 27.40
C PRO A 157 12.50 6.57 26.36
N ILE A 158 12.26 5.26 26.37
CA ILE A 158 12.84 4.33 25.38
C ILE A 158 12.30 4.63 23.97
N LEU A 159 11.00 4.92 23.83
CA LEU A 159 10.44 5.32 22.54
C LEU A 159 11.03 6.63 22.04
N GLN A 160 11.23 7.61 22.91
CA GLN A 160 11.84 8.88 22.52
C GLN A 160 13.24 8.64 21.97
N GLU A 161 14.12 7.97 22.71
CA GLU A 161 15.49 7.68 22.27
C GLU A 161 15.51 6.88 20.95
N ALA A 162 14.71 5.83 20.84
CA ALA A 162 14.63 5.02 19.61
C ALA A 162 14.09 5.81 18.41
N VAL A 163 13.11 6.69 18.61
CA VAL A 163 12.57 7.54 17.53
C VAL A 163 13.63 8.57 17.09
N PHE A 164 14.35 9.18 18.03
CA PHE A 164 15.45 10.10 17.72
C PHE A 164 16.57 9.39 16.95
N TYR A 165 16.95 8.17 17.35
CA TYR A 165 17.92 7.35 16.63
C TYR A 165 17.57 7.23 15.13
N PHE A 166 16.30 6.93 14.82
CA PHE A 166 15.83 6.81 13.43
C PHE A 166 15.70 8.16 12.73
N ALA A 167 15.35 9.22 13.44
CA ALA A 167 15.24 10.57 12.89
C ALA A 167 16.60 11.07 12.36
N GLU A 168 17.67 10.89 13.14
CA GLU A 168 19.03 11.30 12.76
C GLU A 168 19.58 10.51 11.56
N ARG A 169 19.17 9.25 11.44
CA ARG A 169 19.64 8.31 10.40
C ARG A 169 18.70 8.22 9.19
N GLY A 170 17.68 9.07 9.11
CA GLY A 170 16.70 9.09 8.02
C GLY A 170 17.27 9.37 6.61
N HIS A 171 18.51 9.87 6.53
CA HIS A 171 19.23 10.09 5.27
C HIS A 171 19.81 8.80 4.66
N GLN A 172 19.84 7.69 5.41
CA GLN A 172 20.39 6.43 4.93
C GLN A 172 19.36 5.64 4.10
N ARG A 173 19.85 4.72 3.25
CA ARG A 173 18.97 3.80 2.52
C ARG A 173 18.23 2.89 3.50
N LEU A 174 16.90 2.98 3.51
CA LEU A 174 16.03 2.29 4.47
C LEU A 174 16.24 0.76 4.54
N SER A 175 16.63 0.08 3.44
CA SER A 175 16.97 -1.37 3.49
C SER A 175 18.12 -1.68 4.46
N HIS A 176 19.15 -0.84 4.44
CA HIS A 176 20.37 -1.04 5.21
C HIS A 176 20.12 -0.64 6.66
N LEU A 177 19.48 0.51 6.86
CA LEU A 177 19.13 1.03 8.18
C LEU A 177 18.33 0.03 9.02
N TYR A 178 17.36 -0.70 8.44
CA TYR A 178 16.52 -1.64 9.21
C TYR A 178 17.33 -2.87 9.64
N THR A 179 18.28 -3.29 8.82
CA THR A 179 19.14 -4.43 9.12
C THR A 179 20.22 -4.05 10.14
N GLU A 180 20.82 -2.87 9.96
CA GLU A 180 21.82 -2.31 10.86
C GLU A 180 21.23 -2.03 12.25
N ALA A 181 20.09 -1.34 12.31
CA ALA A 181 19.42 -1.00 13.56
C ALA A 181 19.12 -2.23 14.43
N THR A 182 18.73 -3.36 13.83
CA THR A 182 18.42 -4.57 14.60
C THR A 182 19.61 -5.22 15.29
N ASN A 183 20.83 -4.82 14.93
CA ASN A 183 22.07 -5.31 15.53
C ASN A 183 22.87 -4.16 16.19
N ASP A 184 22.31 -2.95 16.25
CA ASP A 184 23.02 -1.77 16.75
C ASP A 184 23.11 -1.82 18.29
N PRO A 185 24.32 -1.71 18.87
CA PRO A 185 24.51 -1.63 20.33
C PRO A 185 23.70 -0.52 20.99
N GLU A 186 23.49 0.61 20.30
CA GLU A 186 22.73 1.74 20.84
C GLU A 186 21.30 1.32 21.18
N LEU A 187 20.57 0.72 20.24
CA LEU A 187 19.20 0.26 20.44
C LEU A 187 19.10 -0.99 21.32
N THR A 188 20.01 -1.95 21.14
CA THR A 188 19.98 -3.19 21.93
C THR A 188 20.35 -2.96 23.39
N SER A 189 21.20 -1.98 23.71
CA SER A 189 21.51 -1.60 25.09
C SER A 189 20.33 -0.97 25.84
N MET A 190 19.34 -0.43 25.11
CA MET A 190 18.08 0.05 25.67
C MET A 190 17.13 -1.10 26.05
N GLY A 191 17.53 -2.36 25.81
CA GLY A 191 16.72 -3.55 26.04
C GLY A 191 15.75 -3.86 24.90
N LEU A 192 15.86 -3.18 23.76
CA LEU A 192 14.98 -3.43 22.62
C LEU A 192 15.34 -4.74 21.91
N VAL A 193 14.35 -5.60 21.70
CA VAL A 193 14.52 -6.78 20.86
C VAL A 193 14.30 -6.45 19.38
N ARG A 194 14.79 -7.32 18.50
CA ARG A 194 14.72 -7.16 17.04
C ARG A 194 13.31 -6.80 16.54
N GLU A 195 12.29 -7.49 17.05
CA GLU A 195 10.90 -7.30 16.66
C GLU A 195 10.38 -5.90 17.00
N GLU A 196 10.83 -5.35 18.14
CA GLU A 196 10.45 -4.01 18.63
C GLU A 196 11.16 -2.93 17.83
N ILE A 197 12.47 -3.09 17.60
CA ILE A 197 13.26 -2.21 16.74
C ILE A 197 12.60 -2.09 15.37
N LEU A 198 12.24 -3.22 14.75
CA LEU A 198 11.55 -3.21 13.47
C LEU A 198 10.14 -2.62 13.55
N ALA A 199 9.41 -2.82 14.65
CA ALA A 199 8.09 -2.23 14.82
C ALA A 199 8.17 -0.70 14.91
N ILE A 200 9.13 -0.17 15.67
CA ILE A 200 9.41 1.27 15.81
C ILE A 200 9.84 1.82 14.44
N ALA A 201 10.84 1.24 13.79
CA ALA A 201 11.33 1.67 12.48
C ALA A 201 10.21 1.77 11.43
N ASN A 202 9.35 0.74 11.35
CA ASN A 202 8.24 0.72 10.41
C ASN A 202 7.16 1.78 10.68
N ALA A 203 7.03 2.25 11.92
CA ALA A 203 6.07 3.30 12.25
C ALA A 203 6.66 4.70 12.08
N VAL A 204 7.94 4.88 12.44
CA VAL A 204 8.67 6.14 12.31
C VAL A 204 8.95 6.45 10.84
N LEU A 205 9.65 5.55 10.15
CA LEU A 205 10.14 5.74 8.77
C LEU A 205 9.22 5.13 7.71
N GLY A 206 8.21 4.39 8.17
CA GLY A 206 7.22 3.77 7.30
C GLY A 206 7.53 2.31 6.93
N SER A 207 6.53 1.61 6.42
CA SER A 207 6.65 0.20 6.03
C SER A 207 6.56 0.02 4.52
N ARG A 208 7.36 -0.92 3.99
CA ARG A 208 7.40 -1.22 2.56
C ARG A 208 6.04 -1.71 2.04
N PRO A 209 5.69 -1.40 0.77
CA PRO A 209 6.49 -0.64 -0.22
C PRO A 209 6.41 0.88 -0.08
N ASP A 210 5.46 1.41 0.70
CA ASP A 210 5.07 2.83 0.70
C ASP A 210 5.59 3.60 1.92
N ASN A 211 6.91 3.55 2.17
CA ASN A 211 7.53 4.10 3.38
C ASN A 211 7.19 5.59 3.59
N GLU A 212 7.21 6.39 2.53
CA GLU A 212 6.93 7.83 2.59
C GLU A 212 5.48 8.15 2.96
N LEU A 213 4.54 7.24 2.66
CA LEU A 213 3.10 7.49 2.84
C LEU A 213 2.54 7.06 4.19
N ASN A 214 3.32 6.28 4.95
CA ASN A 214 2.93 5.73 6.23
C ASN A 214 3.94 6.03 7.35
N SER A 215 4.94 6.87 7.07
CA SER A 215 5.88 7.42 8.04
C SER A 215 5.18 8.49 8.89
N LEU A 216 5.06 8.23 10.19
CA LEU A 216 4.55 9.22 11.13
C LEU A 216 5.46 10.45 11.20
N MET A 217 6.78 10.23 11.12
CA MET A 217 7.76 11.31 11.13
C MET A 217 7.56 12.26 9.94
N ALA A 218 7.40 11.71 8.72
CA ALA A 218 7.17 12.52 7.53
C ALA A 218 5.88 13.33 7.63
N ALA A 219 4.80 12.74 8.18
CA ALA A 219 3.54 13.43 8.36
C ALA A 219 3.66 14.62 9.34
N TYR A 220 4.35 14.43 10.47
CA TYR A 220 4.56 15.51 11.45
C TYR A 220 5.53 16.60 10.99
N LEU A 221 6.52 16.25 10.15
CA LEU A 221 7.38 17.23 9.50
C LEU A 221 6.59 18.16 8.58
N MET A 222 5.59 17.63 7.87
CA MET A 222 4.74 18.40 6.96
C MET A 222 3.66 19.20 7.70
N ASP A 223 3.03 18.60 8.72
CA ASP A 223 2.02 19.24 9.54
C ASP A 223 2.19 18.84 11.02
N PRO A 224 2.73 19.74 11.87
CA PRO A 224 2.89 19.46 13.31
C PRO A 224 1.57 19.13 14.03
N ALA A 225 0.43 19.57 13.48
CA ALA A 225 -0.89 19.30 14.04
C ALA A 225 -1.59 18.08 13.41
N PHE A 226 -0.86 17.33 12.58
CA PHE A 226 -1.35 16.12 11.95
C PHE A 226 -1.93 15.16 13.01
N ASP A 227 -3.15 14.67 12.78
CA ASP A 227 -3.75 13.61 13.60
C ASP A 227 -3.58 12.25 12.89
N PRO A 228 -2.73 11.34 13.41
CA PRO A 228 -2.55 10.00 12.84
C PRO A 228 -3.83 9.17 12.74
N LYS A 229 -4.85 9.46 13.58
CA LYS A 229 -6.12 8.73 13.58
C LYS A 229 -6.99 9.09 12.39
N SER A 230 -6.86 10.32 11.87
CA SER A 230 -7.58 10.82 10.69
C SER A 230 -7.14 10.11 9.40
N SER A 231 -5.88 9.64 9.34
CA SER A 231 -5.35 8.93 8.18
C SER A 231 -5.41 7.41 8.36
N ILE A 232 -6.04 6.70 7.41
CA ILE A 232 -6.11 5.22 7.40
C ILE A 232 -4.72 4.56 7.45
N ARG A 233 -3.74 5.10 6.70
CA ARG A 233 -2.39 4.52 6.58
C ARG A 233 -1.64 4.58 7.91
N HIS A 234 -1.54 5.78 8.50
CA HIS A 234 -0.92 6.01 9.81
C HIS A 234 -1.63 5.27 10.95
N ARG A 235 -2.96 5.26 10.98
CA ARG A 235 -3.73 4.44 11.94
C ARG A 235 -3.41 2.94 11.83
N ARG A 236 -3.24 2.41 10.62
CA ARG A 236 -2.80 1.01 10.41
C ARG A 236 -1.35 0.80 10.87
N ALA A 237 -0.45 1.76 10.65
CA ALA A 237 0.93 1.71 11.13
C ALA A 237 0.97 1.65 12.67
N LEU A 238 0.25 2.55 13.35
CA LEU A 238 0.10 2.56 14.81
C LEU A 238 -0.48 1.23 15.34
N LYS A 239 -1.54 0.71 14.70
CA LYS A 239 -2.12 -0.58 15.10
C LYS A 239 -1.13 -1.74 14.94
N LYS A 240 -0.38 -1.78 13.84
CA LYS A 240 0.65 -2.80 13.60
C LYS A 240 1.78 -2.72 14.64
N PHE A 241 2.24 -1.51 14.92
CA PHE A 241 3.22 -1.24 15.98
C PHE A 241 2.72 -1.77 17.33
N ALA A 242 1.55 -1.31 17.79
CA ALA A 242 0.96 -1.73 19.07
C ALA A 242 0.80 -3.24 19.19
N THR A 243 0.33 -3.89 18.11
CA THR A 243 0.16 -5.36 18.07
C THR A 243 1.50 -6.09 18.21
N ARG A 244 2.57 -5.58 17.59
CA ARG A 244 3.91 -6.20 17.67
C ARG A 244 4.53 -6.02 19.05
N ILE A 245 4.45 -4.82 19.62
CA ILE A 245 4.93 -4.55 20.99
C ILE A 245 4.22 -5.44 22.01
N ALA A 246 2.88 -5.52 21.95
CA ALA A 246 2.11 -6.37 22.85
C ALA A 246 2.50 -7.87 22.75
N LYS A 247 2.81 -8.33 21.54
CA LYS A 247 3.27 -9.71 21.30
C LYS A 247 4.67 -9.96 21.86
N SER A 248 5.60 -9.02 21.70
CA SER A 248 6.97 -9.10 22.20
C SER A 248 6.99 -9.26 23.73
N HIS A 249 6.31 -8.36 24.45
CA HIS A 249 6.21 -8.40 25.91
C HIS A 249 5.57 -9.72 26.42
N HIS A 250 4.60 -10.28 25.70
CA HIS A 250 4.01 -11.58 26.05
C HIS A 250 4.98 -12.75 25.91
N GLN A 251 5.95 -12.67 25.01
CA GLN A 251 6.96 -13.71 24.82
C GLN A 251 8.02 -13.66 25.92
N GLU A 252 8.47 -12.47 26.31
CA GLU A 252 9.42 -12.29 27.43
C GLU A 252 8.82 -12.76 28.77
N MET A 253 7.58 -12.38 29.07
CA MET A 253 6.91 -12.83 30.29
C MET A 253 6.75 -14.35 30.37
N ARG A 254 6.59 -15.04 29.23
CA ARG A 254 6.53 -16.51 29.19
C ARG A 254 7.89 -17.16 29.41
N GLN A 255 8.98 -16.52 29.03
CA GLN A 255 10.34 -17.04 29.24
C GLN A 255 10.84 -16.84 30.67
N LEU A 256 10.30 -15.86 31.40
CA LEU A 256 10.67 -15.62 32.81
C LEU A 256 9.91 -16.51 33.82
N VAL A 257 8.82 -17.14 33.40
CA VAL A 257 7.92 -17.94 34.26
C VAL A 257 8.06 -19.46 34.03
N GLY A 258 8.80 -19.88 33.00
CA GLY A 258 9.05 -21.29 32.66
C GLY A 258 10.51 -21.67 32.88
#